data_AF-A0A7S1WM37-F1
#
_entry.id   AF-A0A7S1WM37-F1
#
_cell.length_a   1.000
_cell.length_b   1.000
_cell.length_c   1.000
_cell.angle_alpha   90.00
_cell.angle_beta   90.00
_cell.angle_gamma   90.00
#
_symmetry.space_group_name_H-M   'P 1'
#
loop_
_entity.id
_entity.type
_entity.pdbx_description
1 polymer ?
#
loop_
_entity_poly.entity_id
_entity_poly.type
_entity_poly.pdbx_seq_one_letter_code
_entity_poly.pdbx_strand_id
1 'polypeptide(L)'
;NLQSQVERKVGAFVRSEDARVKKACPNLGEFLCLFAVSKKYTWDDVSRAVVKETLDRNASWAIDKFPILAGHGVSPEVRLEKSFKAGIVSIRLLCFNVWFLRNIVFKQYGETSTAASIVAERLEGGPKKNCMDARWEEYEERKGVPRPSEVDLLQEEIRSMMHGDGLDSWTDYFLRLNLKPLRGKDLAQLLVMSFQDSVRKGYIPLWKLRPKPEKESAPAAKDFLGAEFDKYS
;
A
#
# COMPACT_ATOMS: atom_id res chain seq x y z
N ASN A 1 1.46 -18.59 25.69
CA ASN A 1 2.72 -18.16 25.05
C ASN A 1 2.41 -17.10 23.98
N LEU A 2 3.05 -15.94 24.05
CA LEU A 2 2.85 -14.81 23.11
C LEU A 2 3.24 -15.18 21.68
N GLN A 3 4.38 -15.86 21.50
CA GLN A 3 4.87 -16.27 20.18
C GLN A 3 3.84 -17.12 19.44
N SER A 4 3.24 -18.11 20.12
CA SER A 4 2.22 -18.97 19.51
C SER A 4 0.97 -18.20 19.07
N GLN A 5 0.66 -17.05 19.68
CA GLN A 5 -0.45 -16.19 19.26
C GLN A 5 -0.07 -15.37 18.02
N VAL A 6 1.16 -14.83 17.96
CA VAL A 6 1.71 -14.16 16.78
C VAL A 6 1.64 -15.10 15.58
N GLU A 7 2.19 -16.31 15.70
CA GLU A 7 2.24 -17.25 14.58
C GLU A 7 0.85 -17.70 14.12
N ARG A 8 -0.10 -17.81 15.06
CA ARG A 8 -1.49 -18.13 14.72
C ARG A 8 -2.14 -16.99 13.93
N LYS A 9 -1.95 -15.74 14.36
CA LYS A 9 -2.49 -14.56 13.68
C LYS A 9 -1.88 -14.37 12.30
N VAL A 10 -0.55 -14.42 12.18
CA VAL A 10 0.14 -14.33 10.88
C VAL A 10 -0.28 -15.48 9.96
N GLY A 11 -0.32 -16.70 10.48
CA GLY A 11 -0.78 -17.85 9.71
C GLY A 11 -2.23 -17.75 9.25
N ALA A 12 -3.13 -17.23 10.09
CA ALA A 12 -4.52 -16.97 9.70
C ALA A 12 -4.59 -15.91 8.61
N PHE A 13 -3.85 -14.81 8.73
CA PHE A 13 -3.79 -13.75 7.72
C PHE A 13 -3.30 -14.28 6.36
N VAL A 14 -2.31 -15.18 6.34
CA VAL A 14 -1.81 -15.79 5.09
C VAL A 14 -2.87 -16.70 4.47
N ARG A 15 -3.48 -17.59 5.26
CA ARG A 15 -4.36 -18.66 4.74
C ARG A 15 -5.80 -18.25 4.49
N SER A 16 -6.34 -17.32 5.28
CA SER A 16 -7.77 -17.00 5.28
C SER A 16 -8.00 -15.55 4.89
N GLU A 17 -8.93 -15.33 3.95
CA GLU A 17 -9.37 -14.00 3.58
C GLU A 17 -10.15 -13.30 4.69
N ASP A 18 -10.96 -14.03 5.45
CA ASP A 18 -11.74 -13.49 6.56
C ASP A 18 -10.85 -12.97 7.69
N ALA A 19 -9.62 -13.49 7.80
CA ALA A 19 -8.61 -12.97 8.73
C ALA A 19 -7.93 -11.68 8.24
N ARG A 20 -8.09 -11.32 6.96
CA ARG A 20 -7.49 -10.12 6.35
C ARG A 20 -8.43 -8.93 6.31
N VAL A 21 -9.74 -9.15 6.36
CA VAL A 21 -10.70 -8.06 6.20
C VAL A 21 -10.62 -7.06 7.35
N LYS A 22 -11.06 -5.81 7.15
CA LYS A 22 -11.02 -4.74 8.17
C LYS A 22 -11.59 -5.14 9.54
N LYS A 23 -12.57 -6.05 9.59
CA LYS A 23 -13.14 -6.56 10.84
C LYS A 23 -12.13 -7.37 11.66
N ALA A 24 -11.31 -8.19 11.02
CA ALA A 24 -10.33 -9.06 11.67
C ALA A 24 -8.93 -8.42 11.75
N CYS A 25 -8.57 -7.59 10.78
CA CYS A 25 -7.30 -6.87 10.69
C CYS A 25 -7.56 -5.39 10.35
N PRO A 26 -7.96 -4.54 11.31
CA PRO A 26 -8.32 -3.14 11.04
C PRO A 26 -7.19 -2.36 10.37
N ASN A 27 -5.96 -2.55 10.83
CA ASN A 27 -4.78 -1.81 10.41
C ASN A 27 -3.69 -2.75 9.88
N LEU A 28 -3.30 -2.59 8.61
CA LEU A 28 -2.23 -3.39 8.01
C LEU A 28 -0.83 -3.02 8.55
N GLY A 29 -0.61 -1.78 8.98
CA GLY A 29 0.64 -1.36 9.62
C GLY A 29 0.85 -2.07 10.96
N GLU A 30 -0.18 -2.14 11.80
CA GLU A 30 -0.13 -2.91 13.05
C GLU A 30 0.11 -4.40 12.81
N PHE A 31 -0.49 -4.96 11.76
CA PHE A 31 -0.20 -6.33 11.34
C PHE A 31 1.27 -6.50 10.94
N LEU A 32 1.86 -5.55 10.21
CA LEU A 32 3.28 -5.59 9.84
C LEU A 32 4.19 -5.48 11.06
N CYS A 33 3.84 -4.67 12.06
CA CYS A 33 4.54 -4.64 13.35
C CYS A 33 4.43 -5.96 14.11
N LEU A 34 3.27 -6.62 14.09
CA LEU A 34 3.10 -7.95 14.68
C LEU A 34 3.92 -9.01 13.92
N PHE A 35 3.95 -8.91 12.59
CA PHE A 35 4.77 -9.76 11.74
C PHE A 35 6.27 -9.58 12.00
N ALA A 36 6.71 -8.39 12.41
CA ALA A 36 8.11 -8.11 12.79
C ALA A 36 8.65 -9.07 13.87
N VAL A 37 7.79 -9.64 14.70
CA VAL A 37 8.17 -10.58 15.78
C VAL A 37 7.86 -12.05 15.44
N SER A 38 7.41 -12.34 14.22
CA SER A 38 7.21 -13.70 13.74
C SER A 38 8.56 -14.41 13.54
N LYS A 39 8.69 -15.60 14.10
CA LYS A 39 9.84 -16.49 13.88
C LYS A 39 9.59 -17.50 12.75
N LYS A 40 8.32 -17.76 12.41
CA LYS A 40 7.95 -18.81 11.44
C LYS A 40 7.78 -18.31 10.00
N TYR A 41 7.17 -17.14 9.82
CA TYR A 41 6.81 -16.62 8.50
C TYR A 41 7.85 -15.62 7.99
N THR A 42 8.06 -15.62 6.68
CA THR A 42 8.93 -14.69 5.94
C THR A 42 8.10 -13.62 5.22
N TRP A 43 8.75 -12.58 4.68
CA TRP A 43 8.06 -11.61 3.82
C TRP A 43 7.43 -12.29 2.58
N ASP A 44 8.11 -13.28 2.00
CA ASP A 44 7.63 -13.98 0.82
C ASP A 44 6.32 -14.74 1.09
N ASP A 45 6.16 -15.26 2.31
CA ASP A 45 4.94 -15.95 2.75
C ASP A 45 3.74 -14.99 2.88
N VAL A 46 3.98 -13.74 3.31
CA VAL A 46 2.91 -12.77 3.63
C VAL A 46 2.66 -11.75 2.52
N SER A 47 3.66 -11.47 1.68
CA SER A 47 3.67 -10.36 0.71
C SER A 47 2.48 -10.37 -0.23
N ARG A 48 2.16 -11.52 -0.82
CA ARG A 48 0.99 -11.70 -1.71
C ARG A 48 -0.30 -11.29 -1.03
N ALA A 49 -0.50 -11.76 0.21
CA ALA A 49 -1.70 -11.49 0.99
C ALA A 49 -1.79 -10.01 1.37
N VAL A 50 -0.68 -9.39 1.78
CA VAL A 50 -0.60 -7.97 2.15
C VAL A 50 -0.83 -7.07 0.94
N VAL A 51 -0.16 -7.33 -0.19
CA VAL A 51 -0.30 -6.54 -1.41
C VAL A 51 -1.74 -6.61 -1.92
N LYS A 52 -2.32 -7.81 -2.00
CA LYS A 52 -3.70 -7.98 -2.45
C LYS A 52 -4.70 -7.22 -1.57
N GLU A 53 -4.60 -7.38 -0.24
CA GLU A 53 -5.49 -6.69 0.69
C GLU A 53 -5.28 -5.16 0.67
N THR A 54 -4.05 -4.70 0.42
CA THR A 54 -3.76 -3.27 0.22
C THR A 54 -4.47 -2.72 -1.02
N LEU A 55 -4.41 -3.43 -2.15
CA LEU A 55 -5.11 -3.04 -3.37
C LEU A 55 -6.63 -3.02 -3.17
N ASP A 56 -7.19 -4.03 -2.49
CA ASP A 56 -8.64 -4.12 -2.21
C ASP A 56 -9.12 -2.94 -1.37
N ARG A 57 -8.35 -2.56 -0.34
CA ARG A 57 -8.67 -1.40 0.52
C ARG A 57 -8.50 -0.08 -0.21
N ASN A 58 -7.51 0.03 -1.09
CA ASN A 58 -7.28 1.24 -1.88
C ASN A 58 -8.32 1.44 -2.98
N ALA A 59 -9.00 0.39 -3.44
CA ALA A 59 -10.00 0.50 -4.50
C ALA A 59 -11.14 1.48 -4.17
N SER A 60 -11.58 1.54 -2.90
CA SER A 60 -12.58 2.53 -2.48
C SER A 60 -12.08 3.97 -2.67
N TRP A 61 -10.85 4.25 -2.24
CA TRP A 61 -10.25 5.58 -2.41
C TRP A 61 -10.02 5.91 -3.89
N ALA A 62 -9.67 4.90 -4.69
CA ALA A 62 -9.46 5.06 -6.12
C ALA A 62 -10.74 5.49 -6.84
N ILE A 63 -11.89 4.88 -6.54
CA ILE A 63 -13.17 5.29 -7.15
C ILE A 63 -13.69 6.63 -6.60
N ASP A 64 -13.42 6.95 -5.34
CA ASP A 64 -13.82 8.24 -4.75
C ASP A 64 -13.08 9.38 -5.45
N LYS A 65 -11.80 9.19 -5.77
CA LYS A 65 -10.96 10.17 -6.48
C LYS A 65 -11.17 10.15 -8.00
N PHE A 66 -11.38 8.97 -8.58
CA PHE A 66 -11.54 8.79 -10.03
C PHE A 66 -12.74 7.87 -10.31
N PRO A 67 -13.97 8.41 -10.34
CA PRO A 67 -15.20 7.62 -10.56
C PRO A 67 -15.21 6.79 -11.84
N ILE A 68 -14.47 7.23 -12.87
CA ILE A 68 -14.31 6.49 -14.13
C ILE A 68 -13.82 5.04 -13.92
N LEU A 69 -13.08 4.77 -12.85
CA LEU A 69 -12.53 3.44 -12.54
C LEU A 69 -13.60 2.39 -12.22
N ALA A 70 -14.81 2.82 -11.84
CA ALA A 70 -15.97 1.94 -11.61
C ALA A 70 -16.67 1.53 -12.93
N GLY A 71 -16.40 2.22 -14.03
CA GLY A 71 -17.00 1.94 -15.34
C GLY A 71 -16.45 0.68 -15.98
N HIS A 72 -17.26 0.06 -16.83
CA HIS A 72 -16.83 -0.99 -17.75
C HIS A 72 -16.08 -0.35 -18.92
N GLY A 73 -15.00 -0.99 -19.41
CA GLY A 73 -14.26 -0.53 -20.59
C GLY A 73 -13.14 0.50 -20.35
N VAL A 74 -12.77 0.78 -19.09
CA VAL A 74 -11.58 1.60 -18.79
C VAL A 74 -10.33 0.91 -19.32
N SER A 75 -9.52 1.63 -20.09
CA SER A 75 -8.27 1.08 -20.63
C SER A 75 -7.32 0.65 -19.49
N PRO A 76 -6.49 -0.39 -19.68
CA PRO A 76 -5.49 -0.81 -18.70
C PRO A 76 -4.58 0.34 -18.23
N GLU A 77 -4.17 1.21 -19.15
CA GLU A 77 -3.24 2.32 -18.91
C GLU A 77 -3.86 3.35 -17.97
N VAL A 78 -5.10 3.76 -18.25
CA VAL A 78 -5.85 4.68 -17.39
C VAL A 78 -6.07 4.06 -16.01
N ARG A 79 -6.41 2.77 -15.95
CA ARG A 79 -6.61 2.07 -14.68
C ARG A 79 -5.34 2.06 -13.83
N LEU A 80 -4.20 1.73 -14.45
CA LEU A 80 -2.90 1.72 -13.79
C LEU A 80 -2.53 3.11 -13.26
N GLU A 81 -2.59 4.13 -14.10
CA GLU A 81 -2.19 5.50 -13.76
C GLU A 81 -3.06 6.06 -12.62
N LYS A 82 -4.39 5.99 -12.75
CA LYS A 82 -5.32 6.58 -11.78
C LYS A 82 -5.32 5.82 -10.46
N SER A 83 -5.22 4.48 -10.49
CA SER A 83 -5.15 3.68 -9.26
C SER A 83 -3.87 3.97 -8.47
N PHE A 84 -2.74 4.13 -9.17
CA PHE A 84 -1.48 4.51 -8.53
C PHE A 84 -1.57 5.91 -7.89
N LYS A 85 -2.06 6.90 -8.64
CA LYS A 85 -2.24 8.28 -8.16
C LYS A 85 -3.22 8.40 -6.99
N ALA A 86 -4.19 7.51 -6.89
CA ALA A 86 -5.09 7.45 -5.75
C ALA A 86 -4.48 6.73 -4.54
N GLY A 87 -3.72 5.65 -4.79
CA GLY A 87 -3.12 4.80 -3.75
C GLY A 87 -1.74 5.24 -3.26
N ILE A 88 -1.14 6.29 -3.82
CA ILE A 88 0.27 6.64 -3.60
C ILE A 88 0.68 6.75 -2.13
N VAL A 89 -0.19 7.29 -1.27
CA VAL A 89 0.08 7.40 0.18
C VAL A 89 0.20 6.01 0.81
N SER A 90 -0.78 5.14 0.56
CA SER A 90 -0.79 3.76 1.07
C SER A 90 0.36 2.93 0.50
N ILE A 91 0.70 3.16 -0.78
CA ILE A 91 1.84 2.55 -1.47
C ILE A 91 3.16 2.91 -0.76
N ARG A 92 3.40 4.22 -0.53
CA ARG A 92 4.58 4.71 0.19
C ARG A 92 4.66 4.13 1.61
N LEU A 93 3.55 4.13 2.35
CA LEU A 93 3.50 3.56 3.69
C LEU A 93 3.85 2.07 3.70
N LEU A 94 3.34 1.30 2.75
CA LEU A 94 3.67 -0.12 2.66
C LEU A 94 5.14 -0.35 2.31
N CYS A 95 5.66 0.35 1.31
CA CYS A 95 7.09 0.30 0.96
C CYS A 95 7.96 0.62 2.18
N PHE A 96 7.61 1.67 2.93
CA PHE A 96 8.32 2.05 4.15
C PHE A 96 8.30 0.92 5.18
N ASN A 97 7.13 0.35 5.49
CA ASN A 97 7.03 -0.72 6.48
C ASN A 97 7.86 -1.94 6.08
N VAL A 98 7.83 -2.32 4.80
CA VAL A 98 8.61 -3.47 4.30
C VAL A 98 10.11 -3.17 4.33
N TRP A 99 10.52 -1.97 3.93
CA TRP A 99 11.90 -1.56 4.05
C TRP A 99 12.37 -1.58 5.50
N PHE A 100 11.58 -1.04 6.43
CA PHE A 100 11.90 -1.03 7.85
C PHE A 100 12.02 -2.45 8.39
N LEU A 101 11.06 -3.31 8.07
CA LEU A 101 11.12 -4.73 8.42
C LEU A 101 12.39 -5.39 7.90
N ARG A 102 12.82 -5.10 6.68
CA ARG A 102 13.97 -5.79 6.06
C ARG A 102 15.34 -5.24 6.45
N ASN A 103 15.47 -3.94 6.67
CA ASN A 103 16.78 -3.32 6.90
C ASN A 103 17.02 -3.03 8.38
N ILE A 104 15.94 -2.89 9.16
CA ILE A 104 16.03 -2.57 10.58
C ILE A 104 15.67 -3.81 11.42
N VAL A 105 14.55 -4.49 11.16
CA VAL A 105 14.10 -5.63 11.99
C VAL A 105 14.83 -6.92 11.62
N PHE A 106 14.71 -7.36 10.37
CA PHE A 106 15.30 -8.57 9.84
C PHE A 106 16.68 -8.22 9.24
N LYS A 107 17.67 -7.88 10.07
CA LYS A 107 19.05 -7.69 9.59
C LYS A 107 19.58 -9.00 8.96
N GLN A 108 19.34 -9.16 7.65
CA GLN A 108 19.95 -10.21 6.82
C GLN A 108 21.45 -9.95 6.60
N TYR A 109 21.90 -8.74 6.92
CA TYR A 109 23.21 -8.20 6.57
C TYR A 109 23.95 -7.73 7.82
N GLY A 110 25.20 -8.16 7.95
CA GLY A 110 26.10 -7.71 9.01
C GLY A 110 26.42 -6.22 8.92
N GLU A 111 27.15 -5.70 9.91
CA GLU A 111 27.43 -4.27 10.08
C GLU A 111 28.14 -3.57 8.90
N THR A 112 28.70 -4.33 7.96
CA THR A 112 29.54 -3.86 6.86
C THR A 112 28.83 -3.76 5.51
N SER A 113 27.56 -4.13 5.39
CA SER A 113 26.85 -4.10 4.12
C SER A 113 26.37 -2.71 3.72
N THR A 114 26.62 -2.30 2.47
CA THR A 114 26.22 -1.00 1.93
C THR A 114 24.87 -1.09 1.21
N ALA A 115 24.19 0.05 1.01
CA ALA A 115 22.93 0.10 0.27
C ALA A 115 23.05 -0.50 -1.14
N ALA A 116 24.19 -0.30 -1.81
CA ALA A 116 24.46 -0.85 -3.13
C ALA A 116 24.63 -2.39 -3.12
N SER A 117 25.31 -2.95 -2.11
CA SER A 117 25.48 -4.41 -2.00
C SER A 117 24.16 -5.11 -1.71
N ILE A 118 23.29 -4.48 -0.92
CA ILE A 118 21.94 -4.97 -0.62
C ILE A 118 21.06 -4.98 -1.89
N VAL A 119 21.17 -3.95 -2.76
CA VAL A 119 20.39 -3.88 -4.01
C VAL A 119 20.89 -4.88 -5.05
N ALA A 120 22.21 -5.08 -5.16
CA ALA A 120 22.79 -6.07 -6.09
C ALA A 120 22.35 -7.50 -5.75
N GLU A 121 22.39 -7.89 -4.48
CA GLU A 121 22.03 -9.25 -4.06
C GLU A 121 20.52 -9.54 -4.14
N ARG A 122 19.68 -8.49 -4.06
CA ARG A 122 18.23 -8.56 -4.35
C ARG A 122 17.96 -8.92 -5.82
N LEU A 123 18.81 -8.50 -6.75
CA LEU A 123 18.68 -8.83 -8.18
C LEU A 123 19.10 -10.26 -8.49
N GLU A 124 19.98 -10.84 -7.67
CA GLU A 124 20.53 -12.20 -7.84
C GLU A 124 19.75 -13.29 -7.10
N GLY A 125 18.87 -12.94 -6.15
CA GLY A 125 17.98 -13.88 -5.47
C GLY A 125 18.60 -14.61 -4.27
N GLY A 126 19.12 -13.84 -3.30
CA GLY A 126 19.74 -14.33 -2.06
C GLY A 126 18.84 -15.10 -1.07
N PRO A 127 19.43 -15.71 -0.01
CA PRO A 127 18.96 -16.94 0.66
C PRO A 127 17.71 -16.83 1.56
N LYS A 128 17.05 -18.00 1.73
CA LYS A 128 15.67 -18.23 2.24
C LYS A 128 15.47 -18.42 3.77
N LYS A 129 16.30 -17.86 4.67
CA LYS A 129 16.08 -18.08 6.14
C LYS A 129 16.16 -16.81 6.99
N ASN A 130 15.24 -16.73 7.96
CA ASN A 130 14.94 -15.58 8.82
C ASN A 130 15.98 -15.36 9.93
N CYS A 131 16.30 -14.09 10.20
CA CYS A 131 17.20 -13.61 11.24
C CYS A 131 16.42 -12.87 12.35
N MET A 132 15.82 -13.61 13.29
CA MET A 132 15.20 -12.99 14.47
C MET A 132 16.08 -13.02 15.72
N ASP A 133 17.13 -13.84 15.73
CA ASP A 133 17.84 -14.11 16.99
C ASP A 133 18.97 -13.10 17.30
N ALA A 134 19.53 -12.39 16.31
CA ALA A 134 20.65 -11.47 16.55
C ALA A 134 20.29 -10.11 17.17
N ARG A 135 19.02 -9.67 17.10
CA ARG A 135 18.66 -8.27 17.40
C ARG A 135 18.19 -8.00 18.82
N TRP A 136 17.76 -9.02 19.57
CA TRP A 136 17.27 -8.81 20.95
C TRP A 136 18.42 -8.40 21.88
N GLU A 137 19.57 -9.06 21.75
CA GLU A 137 20.78 -8.79 22.54
C GLU A 137 21.31 -7.37 22.26
N GLU A 138 21.41 -6.96 20.99
CA GLU A 138 21.81 -5.59 20.62
C GLU A 138 20.79 -4.52 21.07
N TYR A 139 19.49 -4.85 21.10
CA TYR A 139 18.44 -3.93 21.51
C TYR A 139 18.47 -3.68 23.02
N GLU A 140 18.68 -4.74 23.82
CA GLU A 140 18.87 -4.64 25.26
C GLU A 140 20.15 -3.89 25.62
N GLU A 141 21.26 -4.17 24.92
CA GLU A 141 22.54 -3.48 25.11
C GLU A 141 22.42 -1.97 24.84
N ARG A 142 21.70 -1.59 23.78
CA ARG A 142 21.49 -0.18 23.41
C ARG A 142 20.31 0.49 24.12
N LYS A 143 19.62 -0.21 25.03
CA LYS A 143 18.38 0.26 25.69
C LYS A 143 17.35 0.81 24.68
N GLY A 144 17.31 0.23 23.48
CA GLY A 144 16.42 0.63 22.40
C GLY A 144 16.81 1.89 21.61
N VAL A 145 18.02 2.44 21.79
CA VAL A 145 18.49 3.60 21.00
C VAL A 145 19.01 3.15 19.61
N PRO A 146 18.46 3.68 18.50
CA PRO A 146 18.96 3.37 17.16
C PRO A 146 20.34 4.00 16.91
N ARG A 147 21.17 3.36 16.09
CA ARG A 147 22.48 3.92 15.68
C ARG A 147 22.26 5.16 14.81
N PRO A 148 23.13 6.17 14.86
CA PRO A 148 23.05 7.32 13.95
C PRO A 148 22.98 6.89 12.47
N SER A 149 23.76 5.89 12.06
CA SER A 149 23.69 5.34 10.70
C SER A 149 22.34 4.69 10.35
N GLU A 150 21.65 4.07 11.31
CA GLU A 150 20.29 3.53 11.11
C GLU A 150 19.28 4.67 10.92
N VAL A 151 19.46 5.79 11.62
CA VAL A 151 18.64 7.01 11.49
C VAL A 151 18.88 7.67 10.13
N ASP A 152 20.14 7.80 9.72
CA ASP A 152 20.50 8.39 8.42
C ASP A 152 19.92 7.57 7.26
N LEU A 153 20.07 6.25 7.31
CA LEU A 153 19.46 5.33 6.33
C LEU A 153 17.94 5.46 6.27
N LEU A 154 17.28 5.59 7.43
CA LEU A 154 15.84 5.79 7.50
C LEU A 154 15.42 7.11 6.84
N GLN A 155 16.15 8.19 7.13
CA GLN A 155 15.86 9.50 6.55
C GLN A 155 16.11 9.54 5.04
N GLU A 156 17.19 8.90 4.57
CA GLU A 156 17.48 8.74 3.14
C GLU A 156 16.38 7.97 2.43
N GLU A 157 15.91 6.87 3.01
CA GLU A 157 14.85 6.08 2.40
C GLU A 157 13.52 6.83 2.37
N ILE A 158 13.15 7.54 3.45
CA ILE A 158 11.95 8.39 3.45
C ILE A 158 12.06 9.46 2.35
N ARG A 159 13.22 10.10 2.21
CA ARG A 159 13.48 11.08 1.13
C ARG A 159 13.32 10.44 -0.24
N SER A 160 13.87 9.24 -0.45
CA SER A 160 13.77 8.51 -1.73
C SER A 160 12.34 8.10 -2.08
N MET A 161 11.46 7.89 -1.10
CA MET A 161 10.04 7.58 -1.34
C MET A 161 9.18 8.82 -1.63
N MET A 162 9.65 10.01 -1.25
CA MET A 162 8.94 11.28 -1.42
C MET A 162 9.23 11.92 -2.79
N HIS A 163 8.41 12.89 -3.19
CA HIS A 163 8.26 13.43 -4.56
C HIS A 163 9.57 13.68 -5.35
N GLY A 164 9.51 13.48 -6.67
CA GLY A 164 10.55 13.87 -7.62
C GLY A 164 11.24 12.69 -8.29
N ASP A 165 11.83 11.79 -7.48
CA ASP A 165 12.89 10.88 -8.00
C ASP A 165 12.82 9.41 -7.57
N GLY A 166 11.80 8.89 -6.85
CA GLY A 166 11.93 7.50 -6.36
C GLY A 166 10.75 6.55 -6.18
N LEU A 167 9.48 6.97 -6.24
CA LEU A 167 8.34 6.04 -6.30
C LEU A 167 7.20 6.63 -7.13
N ASP A 168 7.33 6.55 -8.44
CA ASP A 168 6.40 7.12 -9.42
C ASP A 168 5.72 6.05 -10.30
N SER A 169 6.20 4.81 -10.26
CA SER A 169 5.68 3.72 -11.07
C SER A 169 5.28 2.47 -10.27
N TRP A 170 4.43 1.65 -10.86
CA TRP A 170 4.11 0.32 -10.33
C TRP A 170 5.34 -0.60 -10.29
N THR A 171 6.26 -0.44 -11.24
CA THR A 171 7.51 -1.21 -11.27
C THR A 171 8.32 -0.94 -10.01
N ASP A 172 8.53 0.33 -9.67
CA ASP A 172 9.27 0.72 -8.46
C ASP A 172 8.57 0.25 -7.20
N TYR A 173 7.24 0.29 -7.18
CA TYR A 173 6.45 -0.27 -6.09
C TYR A 173 6.77 -1.75 -5.86
N PHE A 174 6.73 -2.58 -6.89
CA PHE A 174 7.06 -4.00 -6.74
C PHE A 174 8.53 -4.21 -6.36
N LEU A 175 9.46 -3.47 -6.97
CA LEU A 175 10.88 -3.57 -6.65
C LEU A 175 11.20 -3.20 -5.20
N ARG A 176 10.59 -2.13 -4.66
CA ARG A 176 10.74 -1.74 -3.25
C ARG A 176 10.15 -2.76 -2.28
N LEU A 177 9.14 -3.52 -2.72
CA LEU A 177 8.60 -4.65 -1.97
C LEU A 177 9.41 -5.95 -2.14
N ASN A 178 10.52 -5.92 -2.88
CA ASN A 178 11.30 -7.10 -3.25
C ASN A 178 10.45 -8.16 -3.99
N LEU A 179 9.56 -7.69 -4.86
CA LEU A 179 8.67 -8.53 -5.66
C LEU A 179 8.98 -8.34 -7.14
N LYS A 180 8.76 -9.40 -7.92
CA LYS A 180 8.83 -9.32 -9.37
C LYS A 180 7.69 -8.42 -9.88
N PRO A 181 7.99 -7.36 -10.66
CA PRO A 181 6.97 -6.52 -11.27
C PRO A 181 6.01 -7.35 -12.15
N LEU A 182 4.72 -7.08 -12.01
CA LEU A 182 3.70 -7.64 -12.89
C LEU A 182 3.67 -6.89 -14.23
N ARG A 183 3.31 -7.60 -15.31
CA ARG A 183 3.08 -6.95 -16.60
C ARG A 183 1.85 -6.03 -16.49
N GLY A 184 1.83 -4.95 -17.26
CA GLY A 184 0.75 -3.96 -17.21
C GLY A 184 -0.66 -4.56 -17.34
N LYS A 185 -0.85 -5.53 -18.26
CA LYS A 185 -2.13 -6.23 -18.43
C LYS A 185 -2.53 -7.06 -17.21
N ASP A 186 -1.60 -7.82 -16.65
CA ASP A 186 -1.84 -8.67 -15.47
C ASP A 186 -2.16 -7.82 -14.24
N LEU A 187 -1.45 -6.70 -14.08
CA LEU A 187 -1.68 -5.75 -12.99
C LEU A 187 -3.01 -5.00 -13.15
N ALA A 188 -3.36 -4.57 -14.36
CA ALA A 188 -4.65 -3.95 -14.62
C ALA A 188 -5.80 -4.92 -14.30
N GLN A 189 -5.66 -6.19 -14.69
CA GLN A 189 -6.63 -7.24 -14.34
C GLN A 189 -6.70 -7.45 -12.82
N LEU A 190 -5.56 -7.48 -12.13
CA LEU A 190 -5.51 -7.57 -10.67
C LEU A 190 -6.24 -6.40 -10.00
N LEU A 191 -6.11 -5.18 -10.53
CA LEU A 191 -6.84 -4.01 -10.03
C LEU A 191 -8.36 -4.11 -10.26
N VAL A 192 -8.79 -4.70 -11.38
CA VAL A 192 -10.22 -5.01 -11.62
C VAL A 192 -10.73 -6.02 -10.60
N MET A 193 -9.99 -7.11 -10.39
CA MET A 193 -10.34 -8.11 -9.37
C MET A 193 -10.36 -7.49 -7.97
N SER A 194 -9.40 -6.62 -7.66
CA SER A 194 -9.32 -5.95 -6.36
C SER A 194 -10.51 -5.02 -6.13
N PHE A 195 -10.99 -4.35 -7.17
CA PHE A 195 -12.23 -3.57 -7.12
C PHE A 195 -13.45 -4.47 -6.83
N GLN A 196 -13.60 -5.58 -7.54
CA GLN A 196 -14.69 -6.54 -7.32
C GLN A 196 -14.65 -7.10 -5.89
N ASP A 197 -13.46 -7.46 -5.40
CA ASP A 197 -13.28 -7.92 -4.02
C ASP A 197 -13.58 -6.84 -3.00
N SER A 198 -13.24 -5.58 -3.28
CA SER A 198 -13.59 -4.43 -2.44
C SER A 198 -15.12 -4.27 -2.29
N VAL A 199 -15.88 -4.51 -3.37
CA VAL A 199 -17.35 -4.54 -3.33
C VAL A 199 -17.85 -5.75 -2.52
N ARG A 200 -17.35 -6.96 -2.82
CA ARG A 200 -17.74 -8.20 -2.13
C ARG A 200 -17.46 -8.14 -0.62
N LYS A 201 -16.33 -7.56 -0.23
CA LYS A 201 -15.92 -7.36 1.18
C LYS A 201 -16.68 -6.22 1.87
N GLY A 202 -17.50 -5.46 1.14
CA GLY A 202 -18.25 -4.33 1.67
C GLY A 202 -17.40 -3.09 1.95
N TYR A 203 -16.19 -2.98 1.39
CA TYR A 203 -15.37 -1.77 1.47
C TYR A 203 -15.93 -0.64 0.60
N ILE A 204 -16.53 -1.03 -0.53
CA ILE A 204 -17.29 -0.13 -1.40
C ILE A 204 -18.77 -0.47 -1.23
N PRO A 205 -19.56 0.37 -0.56
CA PRO A 205 -20.98 0.14 -0.44
C PRO A 205 -21.66 0.35 -1.80
N LEU A 206 -22.67 -0.48 -2.11
CA LEU A 206 -23.32 -0.53 -3.42
C LEU A 206 -23.92 0.81 -3.89
N TRP A 207 -24.32 1.67 -2.96
CA TRP A 207 -24.86 3.00 -3.31
C TRP A 207 -23.81 3.90 -3.98
N LYS A 208 -22.51 3.69 -3.74
CA LYS A 208 -21.43 4.43 -4.42
C LYS A 208 -21.29 4.05 -5.89
N LEU A 209 -21.80 2.88 -6.29
CA LEU A 209 -21.72 2.38 -7.66
C LEU A 209 -22.89 2.85 -8.52
N ARG A 210 -23.90 3.50 -7.91
CA ARG A 210 -25.02 4.04 -8.66
C ARG A 210 -24.53 5.22 -9.50
N PRO A 211 -25.02 5.37 -10.74
CA PRO A 211 -24.77 6.57 -11.53
C PRO A 211 -25.15 7.79 -10.70
N LYS A 212 -24.24 8.77 -10.57
CA LYS A 212 -24.64 10.06 -10.01
C LYS A 212 -25.63 10.67 -11.01
N PRO A 213 -26.76 11.23 -10.55
CA PRO A 213 -27.63 11.99 -11.43
C PRO A 213 -26.78 13.07 -12.10
N GLU A 214 -26.95 13.25 -13.42
CA GLU A 214 -26.33 14.37 -14.12
C GLU A 214 -26.71 15.64 -13.36
N LYS A 215 -25.72 16.45 -13.01
CA LYS A 215 -25.99 17.80 -12.52
C LYS A 215 -26.59 18.54 -13.70
N GLU A 216 -27.92 18.57 -13.80
CA GLU A 216 -28.61 19.60 -14.56
C GLU A 216 -28.09 20.94 -14.02
N SER A 217 -27.30 21.63 -14.85
CA SER A 217 -26.99 23.03 -14.57
C SER A 217 -28.33 23.74 -14.47
N ALA A 218 -28.63 24.35 -13.32
CA ALA A 218 -29.82 25.17 -13.17
C ALA A 218 -29.89 26.12 -14.39
N PRO A 219 -31.06 26.25 -15.05
CA PRO A 219 -31.19 27.18 -16.16
C PRO A 219 -30.76 28.55 -15.65
N ALA A 220 -29.88 29.21 -16.41
CA ALA A 220 -29.39 30.54 -16.10
C ALA A 220 -30.59 31.39 -15.69
N ALA A 221 -30.53 31.98 -14.49
CA ALA A 221 -31.59 32.79 -13.93
C ALA A 221 -32.03 33.78 -15.03
N LYS A 222 -33.24 33.59 -15.55
CA LYS A 222 -33.87 34.61 -16.37
C LYS A 222 -34.04 35.79 -15.43
N ASP A 223 -33.25 36.82 -15.68
CA ASP A 223 -33.35 38.11 -15.03
C ASP A 223 -34.72 38.72 -15.39
N PHE A 224 -35.74 38.34 -14.63
CA PHE A 224 -37.10 38.83 -14.79
C PHE A 224 -37.30 40.20 -14.13
N LEU A 225 -36.24 40.81 -13.57
CA LEU A 225 -36.32 42.07 -12.84
C LEU A 225 -35.37 43.17 -13.37
N GLY A 226 -34.59 42.91 -14.43
CA GLY A 226 -33.55 43.82 -14.92
C GLY A 226 -33.82 44.61 -16.20
N ALA A 227 -35.08 44.94 -16.54
CA ALA A 227 -35.37 45.73 -17.77
C ALA A 227 -36.52 46.75 -17.69
N GLU A 228 -37.24 46.89 -16.58
CA GLU A 228 -38.39 47.82 -16.48
C GLU A 228 -38.27 48.92 -15.42
N PHE A 229 -37.11 49.10 -14.76
CA PHE A 229 -36.96 50.15 -13.75
C PHE A 229 -36.40 51.49 -14.27
N ASP A 230 -35.90 51.54 -15.51
CA ASP A 230 -35.32 52.76 -16.11
C ASP A 230 -36.35 53.68 -16.81
N LYS A 231 -37.66 53.47 -16.59
CA LYS A 231 -38.73 54.32 -17.17
C LYS A 231 -39.34 55.35 -16.21
N TYR A 232 -38.83 55.47 -14.99
CA TYR A 232 -39.36 56.39 -13.97
C TYR A 232 -38.28 57.17 -13.20
N SER A 233 -37.12 57.47 -13.81
CA SER A 233 -36.11 58.38 -13.24
C SER A 233 -35.85 59.57 -14.16
#